data_AF-A0AAD5TZD7-F1
#
_entry.id   AF-A0AAD5TZD7-F1
#
_cell.length_a   1.000
_cell.length_b   1.000
_cell.length_c   1.000
_cell.angle_alpha   90.00
_cell.angle_beta   90.00
_cell.angle_gamma   90.00
#
_symmetry.space_group_name_H-M   'P 1'
#
loop_
_entity.id
_entity.type
_entity.pdbx_description
1 polymer ?
#
loop_
_entity_poly.entity_id
_entity_poly.type
_entity_poly.pdbx_seq_one_letter_code
_entity_poly.pdbx_strand_id
1 'polypeptide(L)'
;MKYTVVTSILLTFGSIVSSVPSAFKQGKWFDRVVVAIFENENYSNVIKNDVFKTIASRGVLLSNSHGIAHPSQPNYVAIIGGDKRGVLLDNNVDLTGRNLVDILEENGVTWGTYQQGYPAGSCFKGDSGDYKRKHNPFISFNNIRDNAARCSKIQSFKDFERKLETGETVEQFVFITPDMKNDGHDTTIEYSANFLTNYLLPKLDKLDDGRTLFVVTYDESESYFFNSNQIYTAIWGSGAKSRAGQTDNTFYDQYSISATLYANWNLPNL
;
A
#
# COMPACT_ATOMS: atom_id res chain seq x y z
N MET A 1 43.54 65.62 -6.74
CA MET A 1 42.72 64.70 -7.55
C MET A 1 43.13 63.27 -7.16
N LYS A 2 42.41 62.67 -6.21
CA LYS A 2 42.58 61.27 -5.77
C LYS A 2 41.19 60.63 -5.89
N TYR A 3 41.05 59.63 -6.75
CA TYR A 3 39.80 58.88 -6.90
C TYR A 3 39.95 57.54 -6.17
N THR A 4 39.11 57.34 -5.17
CA THR A 4 38.90 56.05 -4.51
C THR A 4 37.84 55.31 -5.32
N VAL A 5 38.19 54.17 -5.93
CA VAL A 5 37.23 53.25 -6.54
C VAL A 5 36.85 52.22 -5.48
N VAL A 6 35.58 52.18 -5.11
CA VAL A 6 35.01 51.16 -4.22
C VAL A 6 34.47 50.04 -5.10
N THR A 7 35.04 48.84 -4.95
CA THR A 7 34.59 47.63 -5.64
C THR A 7 33.36 47.07 -4.93
N SER A 8 32.19 47.11 -5.57
CA SER A 8 30.98 46.45 -5.08
C SER A 8 30.99 44.97 -5.45
N ILE A 9 30.98 44.10 -4.45
CA ILE A 9 30.76 42.65 -4.61
C ILE A 9 29.25 42.43 -4.74
N LEU A 10 28.79 41.95 -5.91
CA LEU A 10 27.44 41.41 -6.05
C LEU A 10 27.37 40.02 -5.41
N LEU A 11 26.66 39.89 -4.30
CA LEU A 11 26.19 38.60 -3.81
C LEU A 11 24.90 38.21 -4.57
N THR A 12 25.00 37.23 -5.45
CA THR A 12 23.84 36.54 -6.01
C THR A 12 23.23 35.65 -4.93
N PHE A 13 22.11 36.05 -4.35
CA PHE A 13 21.27 35.15 -3.56
C PHE A 13 20.60 34.15 -4.52
N GLY A 14 21.12 32.93 -4.57
CA GLY A 14 20.40 31.80 -5.15
C GLY A 14 19.16 31.53 -4.31
N SER A 15 17.99 31.83 -4.85
CA SER A 15 16.71 31.47 -4.23
C SER A 15 16.60 29.94 -4.20
N ILE A 16 16.75 29.38 -3.00
CA ILE A 16 16.35 28.00 -2.71
C ILE A 16 14.84 27.98 -2.88
N VAL A 17 14.36 27.44 -4.00
CA VAL A 17 12.94 27.14 -4.16
C VAL A 17 12.66 25.95 -3.26
N SER A 18 12.26 26.20 -2.02
CA SER A 18 11.58 25.19 -1.22
C SER A 18 10.30 24.83 -1.97
N SER A 19 10.29 23.68 -2.63
CA SER A 19 9.09 23.10 -3.18
C SER A 19 8.10 22.91 -2.03
N VAL A 20 7.10 23.79 -1.95
CA VAL A 20 5.91 23.55 -1.13
C VAL A 20 5.41 22.16 -1.54
N PRO A 21 5.18 21.22 -0.61
CA PRO A 21 4.56 19.95 -0.98
C PRO A 21 3.30 20.27 -1.76
N SER A 22 3.16 19.72 -2.98
CA SER A 22 1.89 19.82 -3.69
C SER A 22 0.82 19.32 -2.74
N ALA A 23 -0.19 20.14 -2.46
CA ALA A 23 -1.35 19.70 -1.70
C ALA A 23 -1.87 18.41 -2.35
N PHE A 24 -2.31 17.46 -1.52
CA PHE A 24 -2.86 16.21 -2.01
C PHE A 24 -3.97 16.44 -3.02
N LYS A 25 -4.02 15.56 -4.03
CA LYS A 25 -5.16 15.49 -4.92
C LYS A 25 -6.39 15.10 -4.10
N GLN A 26 -7.30 16.06 -3.90
CA GLN A 26 -8.54 15.79 -3.17
C GLN A 26 -9.34 14.69 -3.86
N GLY A 27 -9.75 13.70 -3.09
CA GLY A 27 -10.63 12.62 -3.54
C GLY A 27 -12.05 12.80 -3.03
N LYS A 28 -12.98 12.07 -3.63
CA LYS A 28 -14.40 12.16 -3.33
C LYS A 28 -14.74 11.76 -1.90
N TRP A 29 -14.13 10.68 -1.40
CA TRP A 29 -14.41 10.11 -0.08
C TRP A 29 -13.20 10.10 0.85
N PHE A 30 -11.99 10.10 0.33
CA PHE A 30 -10.74 10.19 1.08
C PHE A 30 -9.66 10.87 0.21
N ASP A 31 -8.65 11.45 0.85
CA ASP A 31 -7.49 12.03 0.17
C ASP A 31 -6.26 11.12 0.28
N ARG A 32 -6.29 10.15 1.20
CA ARG A 32 -5.30 9.06 1.31
C ARG A 32 -6.01 7.73 1.50
N VAL A 33 -5.44 6.66 0.95
CA VAL A 33 -5.80 5.28 1.28
C VAL A 33 -4.55 4.45 1.57
N VAL A 34 -4.61 3.72 2.68
CA VAL A 34 -3.56 2.78 3.09
C VAL A 34 -4.10 1.37 3.00
N VAL A 35 -3.43 0.52 2.24
CA VAL A 35 -3.79 -0.88 2.06
C VAL A 35 -2.69 -1.73 2.66
N ALA A 36 -3.01 -2.50 3.70
CA ALA A 36 -2.12 -3.49 4.30
C ALA A 36 -2.63 -4.89 3.96
N ILE A 37 -1.76 -5.71 3.36
CA ILE A 37 -2.08 -7.08 2.95
C ILE A 37 -1.28 -8.06 3.80
N PHE A 38 -2.00 -8.97 4.45
CA PHE A 38 -1.48 -10.09 5.23
C PHE A 38 -1.57 -11.38 4.41
N GLU A 39 -0.98 -12.46 4.92
CA GLU A 39 -0.78 -13.68 4.14
C GLU A 39 -1.37 -14.91 4.84
N ASN A 40 -1.55 -15.97 4.08
CA ASN A 40 -2.84 -16.53 3.74
C ASN A 40 -3.55 -17.17 4.93
N GLU A 41 -4.85 -16.91 5.07
CA GLU A 41 -5.65 -17.56 6.12
C GLU A 41 -7.13 -17.60 5.72
N ASN A 42 -7.81 -18.67 6.11
CA ASN A 42 -9.25 -18.79 5.91
C ASN A 42 -9.99 -17.67 6.68
N TYR A 43 -10.87 -16.94 6.00
CA TYR A 43 -11.73 -15.91 6.61
C TYR A 43 -12.37 -16.36 7.94
N SER A 44 -12.87 -17.60 7.98
CA SER A 44 -13.56 -18.19 9.14
C SER A 44 -12.66 -18.38 10.36
N ASN A 45 -11.33 -18.37 10.19
CA ASN A 45 -10.36 -18.39 11.27
C ASN A 45 -9.96 -16.97 11.68
N VAL A 46 -9.64 -16.10 10.71
CA VAL A 46 -9.24 -14.70 11.00
C VAL A 46 -10.32 -13.97 11.80
N ILE A 47 -11.59 -14.08 11.42
CA ILE A 47 -12.68 -13.37 12.09
C ILE A 47 -12.95 -13.83 13.53
N LYS A 48 -12.37 -14.96 13.96
CA LYS A 48 -12.44 -15.43 15.36
C LYS A 48 -11.44 -14.72 16.26
N ASN A 49 -10.36 -14.17 15.71
CA ASN A 49 -9.34 -13.44 16.48
C ASN A 49 -9.86 -12.04 16.87
N ASP A 50 -9.60 -11.64 18.11
CA ASP A 50 -10.19 -10.42 18.69
C ASP A 50 -9.63 -9.14 18.09
N VAL A 51 -8.37 -9.11 17.66
CA VAL A 51 -7.76 -7.94 16.99
C VAL A 51 -8.52 -7.64 15.70
N PHE A 52 -8.75 -8.68 14.88
CA PHE A 52 -9.47 -8.52 13.62
C PHE A 52 -10.94 -8.15 13.86
N LYS A 53 -11.62 -8.71 14.88
CA LYS A 53 -12.95 -8.23 15.28
C LYS A 53 -12.94 -6.74 15.67
N THR A 54 -11.93 -6.28 16.40
CA THR A 54 -11.79 -4.88 16.78
C THR A 54 -11.58 -3.99 15.55
N ILE A 55 -10.79 -4.42 14.57
CA ILE A 55 -10.62 -3.66 13.32
C ILE A 55 -11.94 -3.57 12.56
N ALA A 56 -12.65 -4.69 12.42
CA ALA A 56 -13.98 -4.72 11.82
C ALA A 56 -14.95 -3.76 12.55
N SER A 57 -14.91 -3.69 13.88
CA SER A 57 -15.79 -2.79 14.64
C SER A 57 -15.42 -1.31 14.53
N ARG A 58 -14.15 -0.96 14.22
CA ARG A 58 -13.72 0.42 13.90
C ARG A 58 -14.34 0.95 12.60
N GLY A 59 -14.81 0.08 11.72
CA GLY A 59 -15.28 0.45 10.38
C GLY A 59 -16.27 -0.56 9.82
N VAL A 60 -16.02 -1.06 8.61
CA VAL A 60 -16.91 -2.00 7.91
C VAL A 60 -16.16 -3.30 7.64
N LEU A 61 -16.76 -4.43 8.02
CA LEU A 61 -16.32 -5.76 7.59
C LEU A 61 -16.88 -6.07 6.20
N LEU A 62 -16.02 -6.35 5.24
CA LEU A 62 -16.42 -6.78 3.90
C LEU A 62 -16.44 -8.32 3.87
N SER A 63 -17.54 -8.90 4.35
CA SER A 63 -17.60 -10.34 4.68
C SER A 63 -17.63 -11.27 3.47
N ASN A 64 -17.86 -10.75 2.27
CA ASN A 64 -17.89 -11.51 1.01
C ASN A 64 -16.74 -11.06 0.09
N SER A 65 -15.53 -10.97 0.66
CA SER A 65 -14.29 -10.62 -0.04
C SER A 65 -13.50 -11.88 -0.42
N HIS A 66 -12.91 -11.88 -1.63
CA HIS A 66 -12.26 -13.06 -2.20
C HIS A 66 -10.88 -12.76 -2.79
N GLY A 67 -9.93 -13.67 -2.58
CA GLY A 67 -8.74 -13.77 -3.43
C GLY A 67 -9.16 -14.19 -4.84
N ILE A 68 -8.49 -13.66 -5.86
CA ILE A 68 -8.81 -13.93 -7.28
C ILE A 68 -8.03 -15.11 -7.85
N ALA A 69 -7.05 -15.60 -7.10
CA ALA A 69 -6.12 -16.63 -7.52
C ALA A 69 -5.52 -17.36 -6.33
N HIS A 70 -4.88 -18.47 -6.67
CA HIS A 70 -3.95 -19.24 -5.86
C HIS A 70 -2.76 -19.59 -6.76
N PRO A 71 -1.49 -19.35 -6.35
CA PRO A 71 -1.02 -18.83 -5.05
C PRO A 71 -1.03 -17.27 -4.98
N SER A 72 -0.41 -16.71 -3.94
CA SER A 72 -0.32 -15.28 -3.58
C SER A 72 -0.06 -14.33 -4.73
N GLN A 73 1.02 -14.50 -5.50
CA GLN A 73 1.55 -13.46 -6.39
C GLN A 73 0.54 -12.93 -7.43
N PRO A 74 -0.25 -13.77 -8.12
CA PRO A 74 -1.29 -13.28 -9.03
C PRO A 74 -2.29 -12.30 -8.38
N ASN A 75 -2.59 -12.44 -7.08
CA ASN A 75 -3.46 -11.52 -6.34
C ASN A 75 -2.83 -10.11 -6.26
N TYR A 76 -1.55 -10.04 -5.86
CA TYR A 76 -0.79 -8.79 -5.81
C TYR A 76 -0.63 -8.13 -7.18
N VAL A 77 -0.30 -8.92 -8.21
CA VAL A 77 -0.14 -8.43 -9.58
C VAL A 77 -1.44 -7.85 -10.11
N ALA A 78 -2.58 -8.45 -9.80
CA ALA A 78 -3.88 -7.96 -10.25
C ALA A 78 -4.27 -6.59 -9.70
N ILE A 79 -3.94 -6.30 -8.43
CA ILE A 79 -4.22 -5.00 -7.83
C ILE A 79 -3.52 -3.87 -8.61
N ILE A 80 -2.25 -4.08 -8.98
CA ILE A 80 -1.44 -3.06 -9.66
C ILE A 80 -1.61 -3.12 -11.18
N GLY A 81 -1.73 -4.31 -11.76
CA GLY A 81 -1.77 -4.55 -13.19
C GLY A 81 -3.14 -4.39 -13.83
N GLY A 82 -4.23 -4.41 -13.04
CA GLY A 82 -5.61 -4.45 -13.55
C GLY A 82 -6.03 -5.83 -14.07
N ASP A 83 -5.07 -6.75 -14.21
CA ASP A 83 -5.25 -8.16 -14.50
C ASP A 83 -4.05 -8.96 -13.93
N LYS A 84 -4.10 -10.29 -14.00
CA LYS A 84 -3.02 -11.16 -13.51
C LYS A 84 -1.75 -11.15 -14.36
N ARG A 85 -1.72 -10.47 -15.50
CA ARG A 85 -0.61 -10.42 -16.47
C ARG A 85 -0.06 -11.80 -16.87
N GLY A 86 -0.94 -12.82 -16.91
CA GLY A 86 -0.56 -14.20 -17.18
C GLY A 86 0.25 -14.89 -16.07
N VAL A 87 0.40 -14.25 -14.90
CA VAL A 87 1.05 -14.85 -13.73
C VAL A 87 0.11 -15.88 -13.12
N LEU A 88 0.60 -17.11 -12.99
CA LEU A 88 -0.18 -18.26 -12.50
C LEU A 88 0.38 -18.86 -11.20
N LEU A 89 1.63 -18.56 -10.88
CA LEU A 89 2.38 -19.18 -9.79
C LEU A 89 3.33 -18.14 -9.18
N ASP A 90 3.81 -18.41 -7.98
CA ASP A 90 4.82 -17.61 -7.30
C ASP A 90 6.20 -17.78 -7.96
N ASN A 91 6.61 -16.80 -8.75
CA ASN A 91 7.92 -16.78 -9.40
C ASN A 91 8.46 -15.34 -9.53
N ASN A 92 9.75 -15.20 -9.79
CA ASN A 92 10.28 -13.91 -10.23
C ASN A 92 9.80 -13.64 -11.66
N VAL A 93 8.96 -12.61 -11.82
CA VAL A 93 8.36 -12.24 -13.11
C VAL A 93 8.66 -10.79 -13.47
N ASP A 94 8.92 -10.57 -14.75
CA ASP A 94 9.20 -9.26 -15.33
C ASP A 94 8.05 -8.87 -16.25
N LEU A 95 7.24 -7.94 -15.78
CA LEU A 95 6.00 -7.51 -16.41
C LEU A 95 6.21 -6.19 -17.14
N THR A 96 5.56 -6.06 -18.28
CA THR A 96 5.54 -4.83 -19.08
C THR A 96 4.12 -4.32 -19.21
N GLY A 97 3.99 -3.10 -19.72
CA GLY A 97 2.70 -2.48 -19.98
C GLY A 97 2.24 -1.52 -18.88
N ARG A 98 1.14 -0.85 -19.21
CA ARG A 98 0.50 0.15 -18.36
C ARG A 98 -0.01 -0.48 -17.07
N ASN A 99 0.10 0.23 -15.96
CA ASN A 99 -0.38 -0.24 -14.67
C ASN A 99 -0.92 0.93 -13.82
N LEU A 100 -1.36 0.61 -12.61
CA LEU A 100 -2.00 1.57 -11.70
C LEU A 100 -1.10 2.76 -11.39
N VAL A 101 0.22 2.57 -11.31
CA VAL A 101 1.17 3.68 -11.08
C VAL A 101 1.12 4.71 -12.21
N ASP A 102 1.00 4.28 -13.46
CA ASP A 102 0.87 5.21 -14.59
C ASP A 102 -0.40 6.06 -14.45
N ILE A 103 -1.51 5.44 -14.08
CA ILE A 103 -2.79 6.14 -13.88
C ILE A 103 -2.71 7.14 -12.71
N LEU A 104 -2.13 6.73 -11.58
CA LEU A 104 -2.00 7.60 -10.41
C LEU A 104 -1.13 8.82 -10.72
N GLU A 105 0.04 8.61 -11.34
CA GLU A 105 0.97 9.70 -11.67
C GLU A 105 0.40 10.67 -12.71
N GLU A 106 -0.27 10.19 -13.76
CA GLU A 106 -0.92 11.03 -14.76
C GLU A 106 -2.02 11.92 -14.18
N ASN A 107 -2.61 11.52 -13.05
CA ASN A 107 -3.68 12.25 -12.37
C ASN A 107 -3.21 12.99 -11.11
N GLY A 108 -1.90 13.04 -10.87
CA GLY A 108 -1.31 13.75 -9.75
C GLY A 108 -1.60 13.14 -8.38
N VAL A 109 -1.96 11.86 -8.32
CA VAL A 109 -2.12 11.11 -7.06
C VAL A 109 -0.76 10.50 -6.69
N THR A 110 -0.22 10.87 -5.54
CA THR A 110 1.07 10.31 -5.09
C THR A 110 0.90 8.87 -4.62
N TRP A 111 1.93 8.05 -4.83
CA TRP A 111 1.93 6.64 -4.46
C TRP A 111 3.26 6.22 -3.85
N GLY A 112 3.21 5.27 -2.92
CA GLY A 112 4.38 4.66 -2.33
C GLY A 112 4.06 3.29 -1.76
N THR A 113 5.05 2.42 -1.68
CA THR A 113 4.91 1.13 -1.02
C THR A 113 5.96 0.94 0.06
N TYR A 114 5.54 0.36 1.17
CA TYR A 114 6.38 0.05 2.31
C TYR A 114 6.38 -1.45 2.52
N GLN A 115 7.54 -2.05 2.37
CA GLN A 115 7.76 -3.48 2.33
C GLN A 115 8.69 -3.86 3.48
N GLN A 116 8.23 -4.70 4.40
CA GLN A 116 9.04 -5.09 5.56
C GLN A 116 10.23 -5.93 5.09
N GLY A 117 11.42 -5.65 5.63
CA GLY A 117 12.65 -6.37 5.25
C GLY A 117 13.20 -6.03 3.86
N TYR A 118 12.53 -5.18 3.07
CA TYR A 118 13.01 -4.79 1.74
C TYR A 118 14.33 -4.01 1.80
N PRO A 119 15.37 -4.43 1.07
CA PRO A 119 16.61 -3.67 0.89
C PRO A 119 16.42 -2.41 0.02
N ALA A 120 15.79 -1.39 0.60
CA ALA A 120 15.47 -0.13 -0.08
C ALA A 120 16.70 0.60 -0.66
N GLY A 121 16.47 1.44 -1.67
CA GLY A 121 17.51 2.26 -2.31
C GLY A 121 18.30 1.58 -3.42
N SER A 122 18.06 0.29 -3.69
CA SER A 122 18.81 -0.48 -4.70
C SER A 122 17.95 -1.09 -5.81
N CYS A 123 16.65 -0.80 -5.85
CA CYS A 123 15.71 -1.50 -6.73
C CYS A 123 15.84 -3.02 -6.63
N PHE A 124 16.01 -3.51 -5.40
CA PHE A 124 16.32 -4.91 -5.12
C PHE A 124 15.30 -5.84 -5.76
N LYS A 125 15.77 -6.78 -6.58
CA LYS A 125 14.93 -7.63 -7.46
C LYS A 125 14.73 -9.05 -6.94
N GLY A 126 15.29 -9.39 -5.78
CA GLY A 126 15.26 -10.74 -5.21
C GLY A 126 14.54 -10.82 -3.87
N ASP A 127 14.77 -11.91 -3.15
CA ASP A 127 14.31 -12.14 -1.78
C ASP A 127 15.42 -11.77 -0.78
N SER A 128 15.04 -11.38 0.45
CA SER A 128 16.00 -11.00 1.49
C SER A 128 15.46 -11.34 2.88
N GLY A 129 15.99 -12.40 3.49
CA GLY A 129 15.47 -12.90 4.77
C GLY A 129 13.99 -13.28 4.64
N ASP A 130 13.16 -12.72 5.53
CA ASP A 130 11.71 -12.91 5.53
C ASP A 130 10.99 -12.02 4.48
N TYR A 131 11.68 -11.11 3.79
CA TYR A 131 11.09 -10.39 2.64
C TYR A 131 11.05 -11.29 1.40
N LYS A 132 9.87 -11.40 0.78
CA LYS A 132 9.65 -12.10 -0.49
C LYS A 132 9.19 -11.15 -1.58
N ARG A 133 9.91 -11.18 -2.70
CA ARG A 133 9.62 -10.37 -3.88
C ARG A 133 8.21 -10.59 -4.41
N LYS A 134 7.65 -11.80 -4.25
CA LYS A 134 6.30 -12.14 -4.71
C LYS A 134 5.19 -11.28 -4.11
N HIS A 135 5.37 -10.74 -2.90
CA HIS A 135 4.39 -9.87 -2.24
C HIS A 135 4.57 -8.38 -2.58
N ASN A 136 5.58 -8.04 -3.39
CA ASN A 136 5.83 -6.69 -3.89
C ASN A 136 5.52 -6.62 -5.39
N PRO A 137 4.29 -6.31 -5.80
CA PRO A 137 3.93 -6.29 -7.22
C PRO A 137 4.69 -5.20 -7.99
N PHE A 138 5.05 -4.08 -7.35
CA PHE A 138 5.71 -2.93 -7.97
C PHE A 138 7.07 -3.28 -8.57
N ILE A 139 7.86 -4.13 -7.89
CA ILE A 139 9.18 -4.55 -8.41
C ILE A 139 9.06 -5.47 -9.63
N SER A 140 7.88 -6.06 -9.86
CA SER A 140 7.63 -6.93 -11.02
C SER A 140 7.39 -6.13 -12.31
N PHE A 141 7.02 -4.85 -12.25
CA PHE A 141 6.78 -4.04 -13.45
C PHE A 141 8.05 -3.30 -13.89
N ASN A 142 8.50 -3.53 -15.12
CA ASN A 142 9.73 -2.96 -15.67
C ASN A 142 9.70 -1.43 -15.70
N ASN A 143 8.56 -0.82 -16.02
CA ASN A 143 8.40 0.64 -16.05
C ASN A 143 8.41 1.29 -14.65
N ILE A 144 8.39 0.49 -13.57
CA ILE A 144 8.60 0.95 -12.20
C ILE A 144 10.03 0.63 -11.77
N ARG A 145 10.41 -0.65 -11.86
CA ARG A 145 11.70 -1.18 -11.42
C ARG A 145 12.89 -0.53 -12.11
N ASP A 146 12.81 -0.34 -13.44
CA ASP A 146 13.92 0.18 -14.24
C ASP A 146 13.84 1.73 -14.38
N ASN A 147 12.88 2.38 -13.71
CA ASN A 147 12.78 3.83 -13.56
C ASN A 147 13.21 4.23 -12.14
N ALA A 148 14.34 4.92 -12.01
CA ALA A 148 14.91 5.25 -10.70
C ALA A 148 13.95 6.05 -9.79
N ALA A 149 13.19 7.00 -10.34
CA ALA A 149 12.26 7.84 -9.58
C ALA A 149 11.02 7.09 -9.10
N ARG A 150 10.54 6.11 -9.87
CA ARG A 150 9.44 5.23 -9.47
C ARG A 150 9.93 4.17 -8.49
N CYS A 151 11.06 3.55 -8.79
CA CYS A 151 11.65 2.54 -7.94
C CYS A 151 12.03 3.08 -6.55
N SER A 152 12.44 4.35 -6.41
CA SER A 152 12.70 4.95 -5.09
C SER A 152 11.46 5.05 -4.19
N LYS A 153 10.25 4.86 -4.75
CA LYS A 153 8.97 4.78 -4.00
C LYS A 153 8.65 3.36 -3.52
N ILE A 154 9.50 2.39 -3.83
CA ILE A 154 9.51 1.06 -3.20
C ILE A 154 10.45 1.15 -1.98
N GLN A 155 9.86 1.26 -0.80
CA GLN A 155 10.55 1.63 0.42
C GLN A 155 10.46 0.54 1.48
N SER A 156 11.31 0.62 2.50
CA SER A 156 11.30 -0.28 3.64
C SER A 156 10.40 0.25 4.76
N PHE A 157 10.08 -0.59 5.74
CA PHE A 157 9.43 -0.13 6.98
C PHE A 157 10.26 0.89 7.77
N LYS A 158 11.59 0.84 7.68
CA LYS A 158 12.46 1.86 8.30
C LYS A 158 12.26 3.24 7.65
N ASP A 159 12.00 3.27 6.35
CA ASP A 159 11.67 4.51 5.64
C ASP A 159 10.29 5.04 6.05
N PHE A 160 9.33 4.13 6.24
CA PHE A 160 8.00 4.49 6.74
C PHE A 160 8.09 5.11 8.14
N GLU A 161 8.82 4.47 9.05
CA GLU A 161 9.08 4.96 10.40
C GLU A 161 9.72 6.34 10.39
N ARG A 162 10.80 6.48 9.63
CA ARG A 162 11.49 7.76 9.48
C ARG A 162 10.51 8.84 9.02
N LYS A 163 9.72 8.59 7.97
CA LYS A 163 8.76 9.58 7.46
C LYS A 163 7.75 10.03 8.53
N LEU A 164 7.22 9.08 9.29
CA LEU A 164 6.28 9.38 10.38
C LEU A 164 6.94 10.15 11.53
N GLU A 165 8.22 9.90 11.81
CA GLU A 165 8.98 10.57 12.87
C GLU A 165 9.42 11.99 12.47
N THR A 166 9.83 12.17 11.21
CA THR A 166 10.30 13.46 10.69
C THR A 166 9.18 14.37 10.21
N GLY A 167 7.95 13.85 10.12
CA GLY A 167 6.80 14.58 9.58
C GLY A 167 6.88 14.75 8.05
N GLU A 168 7.69 13.94 7.37
CA GLU A 168 7.68 13.86 5.91
C GLU A 168 6.31 13.40 5.42
N THR A 169 5.88 13.95 4.29
CA THR A 169 4.60 13.60 3.69
C THR A 169 4.60 12.14 3.25
N VAL A 170 3.74 11.33 3.87
CA VAL A 170 3.37 10.00 3.39
C VAL A 170 2.35 10.13 2.25
N GLU A 171 2.53 9.34 1.21
CA GLU A 171 1.80 9.37 -0.05
C GLU A 171 0.28 9.15 0.10
N GLN A 172 -0.46 9.40 -0.98
CA GLN A 172 -1.91 9.25 -1.03
C GLN A 172 -2.35 7.79 -1.25
N PHE A 173 -1.71 7.06 -2.15
CA PHE A 173 -1.88 5.61 -2.26
C PHE A 173 -0.70 4.93 -1.57
N VAL A 174 -0.96 4.26 -0.45
CA VAL A 174 0.05 3.59 0.35
C VAL A 174 -0.21 2.09 0.36
N PHE A 175 0.76 1.31 -0.11
CA PHE A 175 0.68 -0.15 -0.13
C PHE A 175 1.68 -0.76 0.85
N ILE A 176 1.20 -1.48 1.86
CA ILE A 176 1.97 -2.03 2.96
C ILE A 176 1.94 -3.55 2.92
N THR A 177 3.11 -4.16 3.01
CA THR A 177 3.27 -5.61 3.05
C THR A 177 4.25 -5.97 4.17
N PRO A 178 3.80 -6.64 5.24
CA PRO A 178 4.68 -7.21 6.25
C PRO A 178 5.55 -8.34 5.65
N ASP A 179 6.55 -8.80 6.39
CA ASP A 179 7.38 -9.94 5.97
C ASP A 179 6.68 -11.26 6.29
N MET A 180 7.22 -12.38 5.79
CA MET A 180 6.61 -13.72 5.91
C MET A 180 6.28 -14.16 7.35
N LYS A 181 6.86 -13.50 8.36
CA LYS A 181 6.51 -13.76 9.75
C LYS A 181 5.35 -12.89 10.20
N ASN A 182 5.42 -11.60 9.93
CA ASN A 182 4.46 -10.63 10.43
C ASN A 182 3.17 -10.59 9.60
N ASP A 183 3.18 -11.10 8.37
CA ASP A 183 1.98 -11.29 7.54
C ASP A 183 1.18 -12.54 7.94
N GLY A 184 1.83 -13.52 8.59
CA GLY A 184 1.21 -14.74 9.11
C GLY A 184 1.62 -16.03 8.40
N HIS A 185 2.34 -16.00 7.26
CA HIS A 185 2.65 -17.21 6.48
C HIS A 185 3.47 -18.24 7.28
N ASP A 186 4.62 -17.80 7.81
CA ASP A 186 5.57 -18.65 8.55
C ASP A 186 5.27 -18.67 10.05
N THR A 187 4.15 -18.07 10.47
CA THR A 187 3.75 -17.95 11.88
C THR A 187 2.27 -18.30 12.08
N THR A 188 1.54 -17.51 12.87
CA THR A 188 0.13 -17.76 13.21
C THR A 188 -0.66 -16.47 13.13
N ILE A 189 -1.99 -16.59 13.06
CA ILE A 189 -2.92 -15.47 13.19
C ILE A 189 -2.62 -14.64 14.44
N GLU A 190 -2.27 -15.29 15.56
CA GLU A 190 -1.98 -14.58 16.81
C GLU A 190 -0.68 -13.77 16.70
N TYR A 191 0.33 -14.28 16.00
CA TYR A 191 1.58 -13.56 15.78
C TYR A 191 1.34 -12.32 14.90
N SER A 192 0.65 -12.48 13.77
CA SER A 192 0.34 -11.37 12.87
C SER A 192 -0.64 -10.37 13.48
N ALA A 193 -1.60 -10.82 14.30
CA ALA A 193 -2.48 -9.95 15.10
C ALA A 193 -1.71 -9.13 16.13
N ASN A 194 -0.70 -9.72 16.80
CA ASN A 194 0.17 -9.01 17.74
C ASN A 194 1.05 -8.00 17.01
N PHE A 195 1.60 -8.34 15.84
CA PHE A 195 2.31 -7.38 14.99
C PHE A 195 1.40 -6.22 14.58
N LEU A 196 0.20 -6.52 14.09
CA LEU A 196 -0.79 -5.53 13.66
C LEU A 196 -1.12 -4.56 14.81
N THR A 197 -1.39 -5.09 16.00
CA THR A 197 -1.74 -4.30 17.19
C THR A 197 -0.59 -3.45 17.71
N ASN A 198 0.60 -4.03 17.86
CA ASN A 198 1.69 -3.39 18.58
C ASN A 198 2.59 -2.54 17.68
N TYR A 199 2.61 -2.82 16.37
CA TYR A 199 3.50 -2.14 15.43
C TYR A 199 2.75 -1.33 14.38
N LEU A 200 1.82 -1.96 13.64
CA LEU A 200 1.26 -1.36 12.43
C LEU A 200 0.13 -0.38 12.75
N LEU A 201 -0.86 -0.76 13.56
CA LEU A 201 -1.99 0.11 13.92
C LEU A 201 -1.56 1.47 14.52
N PRO A 202 -0.60 1.53 15.46
CA PRO A 202 -0.13 2.83 15.99
C PRO A 202 0.49 3.75 14.92
N LYS A 203 1.06 3.18 13.86
CA LYS A 203 1.61 3.94 12.73
C LYS A 203 0.51 4.38 11.76
N LEU A 204 -0.48 3.51 11.51
CA LEU A 204 -1.64 3.87 10.71
C LEU A 204 -2.46 4.98 11.36
N ASP A 205 -2.63 4.95 12.68
CA ASP A 205 -3.36 5.98 13.42
C ASP A 205 -2.70 7.37 13.29
N LYS A 206 -1.37 7.45 13.10
CA LYS A 206 -0.67 8.72 12.81
C LYS A 206 -1.02 9.30 11.43
N LEU A 207 -1.56 8.50 10.51
CA LEU A 207 -1.99 8.93 9.19
C LEU A 207 -3.48 9.32 9.16
N ASP A 208 -4.22 9.15 10.26
CA ASP A 208 -5.63 9.54 10.30
C ASP A 208 -5.77 11.06 10.48
N ASP A 209 -5.89 11.76 9.35
CA ASP A 209 -6.18 13.19 9.26
C ASP A 209 -7.69 13.46 9.06
N GLY A 210 -8.55 12.45 9.27
CA GLY A 210 -9.98 12.50 8.96
C GLY A 210 -10.30 12.32 7.47
N ARG A 211 -9.28 12.28 6.61
CA ARG A 211 -9.36 12.09 5.16
C ARG A 211 -8.60 10.85 4.69
N THR A 212 -8.16 9.97 5.59
CA THR A 212 -7.53 8.69 5.26
C THR A 212 -8.54 7.53 5.36
N LEU A 213 -8.59 6.69 4.32
CA LEU A 213 -9.21 5.36 4.34
C LEU A 213 -8.13 4.32 4.65
N PHE A 214 -8.42 3.36 5.51
CA PHE A 214 -7.53 2.25 5.80
C PHE A 214 -8.19 0.94 5.40
N VAL A 215 -7.41 0.03 4.85
CA VAL A 215 -7.82 -1.31 4.43
C VAL A 215 -6.82 -2.31 5.03
N VAL A 216 -7.34 -3.30 5.76
CA VAL A 216 -6.58 -4.51 6.15
C VAL A 216 -7.25 -5.69 5.48
N THR A 217 -6.48 -6.45 4.72
CA THR A 217 -6.96 -7.61 3.97
C THR A 217 -5.93 -8.74 3.97
N TYR A 218 -6.32 -9.88 3.41
CA TYR A 218 -5.45 -11.03 3.14
C TYR A 218 -5.35 -11.23 1.62
N ASP A 219 -4.25 -11.80 1.15
CA ASP A 219 -4.06 -12.04 -0.28
C ASP A 219 -4.93 -13.20 -0.80
N GLU A 220 -4.98 -14.29 -0.04
CA GLU A 220 -5.74 -15.50 -0.31
C GLU A 220 -6.07 -16.29 0.97
N SER A 221 -6.95 -17.28 0.83
CA SER A 221 -7.30 -18.20 1.91
C SER A 221 -6.30 -19.36 2.00
N GLU A 222 -6.02 -19.89 3.19
CA GLU A 222 -5.13 -21.06 3.34
C GLU A 222 -5.59 -22.31 2.55
N SER A 223 -6.90 -22.57 2.47
CA SER A 223 -7.39 -23.77 1.80
C SER A 223 -7.44 -23.61 0.27
N TYR A 224 -6.66 -24.43 -0.43
CA TYR A 224 -6.56 -24.42 -1.91
C TYR A 224 -7.76 -25.06 -2.62
N PHE A 225 -8.40 -26.04 -1.97
CA PHE A 225 -9.46 -26.84 -2.57
C PHE A 225 -10.74 -26.68 -1.74
N PHE A 226 -11.87 -26.53 -2.42
CA PHE A 226 -13.22 -26.53 -1.82
C PHE A 226 -13.63 -25.29 -1.01
N ASN A 227 -12.91 -24.18 -1.09
CA ASN A 227 -13.39 -22.89 -0.60
C ASN A 227 -13.54 -21.88 -1.75
N SER A 228 -14.28 -20.82 -1.50
CA SER A 228 -14.48 -19.72 -2.45
C SER A 228 -13.30 -18.74 -2.48
N ASN A 229 -12.13 -19.12 -1.95
CA ASN A 229 -11.01 -18.23 -1.68
C ASN A 229 -11.40 -17.00 -0.84
N GLN A 230 -12.29 -17.20 0.14
CA GLN A 230 -12.82 -16.12 0.98
C GLN A 230 -11.75 -15.62 1.95
N ILE A 231 -11.54 -14.30 1.96
CA ILE A 231 -10.51 -13.61 2.73
C ILE A 231 -11.12 -12.62 3.72
N TYR A 232 -10.41 -12.37 4.82
CA TYR A 232 -10.75 -11.26 5.71
C TYR A 232 -10.44 -9.94 5.02
N THR A 233 -11.39 -9.01 5.04
CA THR A 233 -11.18 -7.63 4.62
C THR A 233 -12.00 -6.70 5.50
N ALA A 234 -11.35 -5.70 6.09
CA ALA A 234 -12.02 -4.64 6.83
C ALA A 234 -11.47 -3.28 6.42
N ILE A 235 -12.36 -2.30 6.42
CA ILE A 235 -12.03 -0.91 6.09
C ILE A 235 -12.45 0.03 7.21
N TRP A 236 -11.68 1.07 7.50
CA TRP A 236 -12.06 2.10 8.47
C TRP A 236 -11.51 3.48 8.08
N GLY A 237 -11.91 4.53 8.82
CA GLY A 237 -11.53 5.91 8.51
C GLY A 237 -12.51 6.60 7.55
N SER A 238 -12.01 7.57 6.78
CA SER A 238 -12.82 8.37 5.86
C SER A 238 -13.51 7.49 4.81
N GLY A 239 -14.78 7.76 4.51
CA GLY A 239 -15.62 6.92 3.65
C GLY A 239 -16.29 5.71 4.34
N ALA A 240 -15.68 5.16 5.39
CA ALA A 240 -16.24 4.03 6.16
C ALA A 240 -16.86 4.44 7.51
N LYS A 241 -16.44 5.59 8.07
CA LYS A 241 -16.78 6.04 9.43
C LYS A 241 -18.28 6.06 9.75
N SER A 242 -19.13 6.46 8.79
CA SER A 242 -20.58 6.52 8.96
C SER A 242 -21.24 5.13 9.05
N ARG A 243 -20.51 4.07 8.70
CA ARG A 243 -20.94 2.68 8.73
C ARG A 243 -20.14 1.85 9.74
N ALA A 244 -19.45 2.48 10.69
CA ALA A 244 -18.66 1.78 11.70
C ALA A 244 -19.48 0.71 12.44
N GLY A 245 -18.91 -0.49 12.61
CA GLY A 245 -19.54 -1.66 13.21
C GLY A 245 -20.45 -2.46 12.27
N GLN A 246 -20.62 -2.06 11.00
CA GLN A 246 -21.46 -2.78 10.04
C GLN A 246 -20.69 -3.86 9.30
N THR A 247 -21.45 -4.82 8.77
CA THR A 247 -20.97 -5.83 7.83
C THR A 247 -21.61 -5.57 6.46
N ASP A 248 -20.80 -5.56 5.42
CA ASP A 248 -21.23 -5.50 4.03
C ASP A 248 -20.98 -6.87 3.37
N ASN A 249 -22.01 -7.46 2.78
CA ASN A 249 -21.94 -8.76 2.12
C ASN A 249 -21.92 -8.67 0.59
N THR A 250 -21.78 -7.47 0.02
CA THR A 250 -21.51 -7.28 -1.41
C THR A 250 -20.29 -8.09 -1.81
N PHE A 251 -20.27 -8.62 -3.03
CA PHE A 251 -19.09 -9.33 -3.54
C PHE A 251 -17.94 -8.36 -3.75
N TYR A 252 -16.79 -8.68 -3.15
CA TYR A 252 -15.52 -7.98 -3.35
C TYR A 252 -14.43 -8.98 -3.71
N ASP A 253 -13.41 -8.48 -4.37
CA ASP A 253 -12.19 -9.21 -4.66
C ASP A 253 -10.99 -8.25 -4.71
N GLN A 254 -9.80 -8.76 -5.05
CA GLN A 254 -8.59 -7.93 -5.10
C GLN A 254 -8.69 -6.75 -6.08
N TYR A 255 -9.51 -6.84 -7.14
CA TYR A 255 -9.75 -5.71 -8.05
C TYR A 255 -10.57 -4.60 -7.41
N SER A 256 -11.30 -4.88 -6.32
CA SER A 256 -12.07 -3.89 -5.58
C SER A 256 -11.18 -2.80 -4.96
N ILE A 257 -9.90 -3.12 -4.69
CA ILE A 257 -8.91 -2.13 -4.22
C ILE A 257 -8.66 -1.08 -5.31
N SER A 258 -8.30 -1.49 -6.53
CA SER A 258 -8.02 -0.55 -7.62
C SER A 258 -9.29 0.16 -8.10
N ALA A 259 -10.43 -0.52 -8.13
CA ALA A 259 -11.74 0.09 -8.41
C ALA A 259 -12.08 1.21 -7.42
N THR A 260 -11.73 1.06 -6.13
CA THR A 260 -11.92 2.10 -5.11
C THR A 260 -11.10 3.35 -5.42
N LEU A 261 -9.85 3.19 -5.89
CA LEU A 261 -9.01 4.32 -6.31
C LEU A 261 -9.60 5.03 -7.53
N TYR A 262 -10.03 4.26 -8.53
CA TYR A 262 -10.64 4.81 -9.75
C TYR A 262 -11.87 5.63 -9.43
N ALA A 263 -12.76 5.10 -8.60
CA ALA A 263 -13.97 5.80 -8.19
C ALA A 263 -13.68 7.04 -7.33
N ASN A 264 -12.68 6.98 -6.44
CA ASN A 264 -12.40 8.07 -5.50
C ASN A 264 -11.82 9.32 -6.18
N TRP A 265 -10.93 9.14 -7.15
CA TRP A 265 -10.30 10.26 -7.88
C TRP A 265 -10.79 10.44 -9.32
N ASN A 266 -11.85 9.72 -9.71
CA ASN A 266 -12.39 9.72 -11.09
C ASN A 266 -11.30 9.42 -12.13
N LEU A 267 -10.52 8.36 -11.88
CA LEU A 267 -9.43 7.93 -12.72
C LEU A 267 -9.94 7.03 -13.85
N PRO A 268 -9.26 6.98 -15.00
CA PRO A 268 -9.50 5.92 -15.98
C PRO A 268 -9.17 4.56 -15.37
N ASN A 269 -9.89 3.53 -15.83
CA ASN A 269 -9.63 2.12 -15.51
C ASN A 269 -8.54 1.53 -16.43
N LEU A 270 -7.87 0.50 -15.93
CA LEU A 270 -6.98 -0.37 -16.71
C LEU A 270 -7.77 -1.35 -17.58
#